data_AF-A0A1R1F4Q1-F1
#
_entry.id   AF-A0A1R1F4Q1-F1
#
_cell.length_a   1.000
_cell.length_b   1.000
_cell.length_c   1.000
_cell.angle_alpha   90.00
_cell.angle_beta   90.00
_cell.angle_gamma   90.00
#
_symmetry.space_group_name_H-M   'P 1'
#
loop_
_entity.id
_entity.type
_entity.pdbx_description
1 polymer ?
#
loop_
_entity_poly.entity_id
_entity_poly.type
_entity_poly.pdbx_seq_one_letter_code
_entity_poly.pdbx_strand_id
1 'polypeptide(L)'
;MVIGERVYPTKLGTYCWTSTNQSICVDTAGPVELLKDVAPVSVQPGEVVKFAMNVEPKPNKYHVTQMTAEGSSIDVAVKENSFHAPAQKGTYYYSYGVWWMDELIENQSNGDAFYCFVLQVI
;
A
#
# COMPACT_ATOMS: atom_id res chain seq x y z
N MET A 1 4.24 6.66 4.06
CA MET A 1 5.41 6.32 3.22
C MET A 1 6.49 7.38 3.37
N VAL A 2 7.73 7.07 3.03
CA VAL A 2 8.88 7.98 3.10
C VAL A 2 9.54 8.05 1.73
N ILE A 3 9.79 9.26 1.25
CA ILE A 3 10.47 9.55 -0.02
C ILE A 3 11.49 10.65 0.26
N GLY A 4 12.77 10.37 0.00
CA GLY A 4 13.88 11.20 0.49
C GLY A 4 13.83 11.33 2.02
N GLU A 5 13.76 12.56 2.52
CA GLU A 5 13.65 12.88 3.95
C GLU A 5 12.22 13.20 4.41
N ARG A 6 11.23 13.11 3.51
CA ARG A 6 9.85 13.51 3.78
C ARG A 6 8.95 12.32 4.04
N VAL A 7 8.04 12.49 4.99
CA VAL A 7 6.98 11.52 5.31
C VAL A 7 5.69 11.98 4.64
N TYR A 8 5.06 11.07 3.90
CA TYR A 8 3.77 11.29 3.25
C TYR A 8 2.73 10.33 3.84
N PRO A 9 1.55 10.82 4.26
CA PRO A 9 0.47 9.95 4.69
C PRO A 9 -0.06 9.13 3.51
N THR A 10 -0.55 7.94 3.81
CA THR A 10 -1.29 7.09 2.86
C THR A 10 -2.76 7.09 3.25
N LYS A 11 -3.64 6.81 2.29
CA LYS A 11 -5.07 6.68 2.54
C LYS A 11 -5.40 5.24 2.91
N LEU A 12 -6.03 5.02 4.05
CA LEU A 12 -6.52 3.70 4.42
C LEU A 12 -7.63 3.28 3.45
N GLY A 13 -7.47 2.13 2.82
CA GLY A 13 -8.47 1.45 2.00
C GLY A 13 -9.20 0.39 2.81
N THR A 14 -9.55 -0.72 2.16
CA THR A 14 -10.17 -1.87 2.81
C THR A 14 -9.28 -2.40 3.94
N TYR A 15 -9.90 -2.85 5.01
CA TYR A 15 -9.20 -3.56 6.08
C TYR A 15 -10.14 -4.52 6.80
N CYS A 16 -9.56 -5.58 7.34
CA CYS A 16 -10.23 -6.51 8.24
C CYS A 16 -9.42 -6.66 9.52
N TRP A 17 -10.11 -6.74 10.66
CA TRP A 17 -9.49 -6.98 11.95
C TRP A 17 -10.32 -7.94 12.78
N THR A 18 -9.66 -8.91 13.41
CA THR A 18 -10.32 -9.83 14.34
C THR A 18 -9.89 -9.53 15.77
N SER A 19 -10.87 -9.33 16.65
CA SER A 19 -10.64 -9.16 18.09
C SER A 19 -11.73 -9.89 18.86
N THR A 20 -11.35 -10.70 19.86
CA THR A 20 -12.27 -11.33 20.83
C THR A 20 -13.59 -11.87 20.23
N ASN A 21 -13.47 -12.82 19.30
CA ASN A 21 -14.60 -13.48 18.58
C ASN A 21 -15.45 -12.57 17.69
N GLN A 22 -15.00 -11.36 17.37
CA GLN A 22 -15.63 -10.48 16.41
C GLN A 22 -14.64 -10.13 15.29
N SER A 23 -15.12 -10.22 14.05
CA SER A 23 -14.38 -9.78 12.87
C SER A 23 -15.08 -8.55 12.30
N ILE A 24 -14.32 -7.47 12.13
CA ILE A 24 -14.79 -6.24 11.51
C ILE A 24 -14.06 -6.11 10.19
N CYS A 25 -14.80 -6.01 9.09
CA CYS A 25 -14.28 -5.66 7.79
C CYS A 25 -14.94 -4.36 7.33
N VAL A 26 -14.13 -3.45 6.81
CA VAL A 26 -14.58 -2.20 6.23
C VAL A 26 -14.09 -2.16 4.79
N ASP A 27 -15.02 -2.19 3.85
CA ASP A 27 -14.73 -2.13 2.42
C ASP A 27 -14.69 -0.68 1.94
N THR A 28 -13.72 -0.39 1.08
CA THR A 28 -13.62 0.90 0.39
C THR A 28 -13.63 0.71 -1.13
N ALA A 29 -13.85 1.81 -1.86
CA ALA A 29 -13.60 1.82 -3.29
C ALA A 29 -12.15 1.41 -3.60
N GLY A 30 -11.91 0.89 -4.82
CA GLY A 30 -10.58 0.52 -5.28
C GLY A 30 -9.62 1.73 -5.35
N PRO A 31 -8.29 1.51 -5.41
CA PRO A 31 -7.30 2.56 -5.24
C PRO A 31 -7.46 3.77 -6.17
N VAL A 32 -7.78 3.54 -7.45
CA VAL A 32 -7.98 4.62 -8.43
C VAL A 32 -9.13 5.55 -8.02
N GLU A 33 -10.31 4.99 -7.71
CA GLU A 33 -11.47 5.77 -7.29
C GLU A 33 -11.29 6.37 -5.89
N LEU A 34 -10.68 5.63 -4.97
CA LEU A 34 -10.40 6.07 -3.59
C LEU A 34 -9.48 7.30 -3.55
N LEU A 35 -8.59 7.44 -4.54
CA LEU A 35 -7.57 8.47 -4.60
C LEU A 35 -7.86 9.60 -5.60
N LYS A 36 -9.04 9.62 -6.26
CA LYS A 36 -9.35 10.59 -7.33
C LYS A 36 -9.19 12.06 -6.95
N ASP A 37 -9.46 12.39 -5.69
CA ASP A 37 -9.38 13.75 -5.13
C ASP A 37 -8.10 13.98 -4.30
N VAL A 38 -7.18 12.99 -4.30
CA VAL A 38 -5.92 13.06 -3.56
C VAL A 38 -4.83 13.59 -4.46
N ALA A 39 -4.17 14.67 -4.05
CA ALA A 39 -3.03 15.22 -4.78
C ALA A 39 -1.88 14.19 -4.87
N PRO A 40 -1.39 13.85 -6.08
CA PRO A 40 -0.27 12.95 -6.25
C PRO A 40 1.01 13.47 -5.61
N VAL A 41 1.80 12.55 -5.03
CA VAL A 41 3.15 12.87 -4.58
C VAL A 41 4.08 12.87 -5.79
N SER A 42 4.71 14.00 -6.09
CA SER A 42 5.68 14.11 -7.18
C SER A 42 6.99 13.42 -6.82
N VAL A 43 7.48 12.59 -7.74
CA VAL A 43 8.74 11.83 -7.59
C VAL A 43 9.54 11.86 -8.88
N GLN A 44 10.86 11.71 -8.77
CA GLN A 44 11.73 11.49 -9.91
C GLN A 44 11.65 10.04 -10.40
N PRO A 45 11.92 9.78 -11.68
CA PRO A 45 12.08 8.43 -12.20
C PRO A 45 13.07 7.62 -11.36
N GLY A 46 12.66 6.44 -10.89
CA GLY A 46 13.50 5.56 -10.07
C GLY A 46 13.73 6.03 -8.62
N GLU A 47 13.04 7.06 -8.15
CA GLU A 47 13.17 7.50 -6.76
C GLU A 47 12.69 6.40 -5.79
N VAL A 48 13.39 6.25 -4.66
CA VAL A 48 13.12 5.18 -3.69
C VAL A 48 11.93 5.56 -2.81
N VAL A 49 10.91 4.71 -2.82
CA VAL A 49 9.73 4.80 -1.97
C VAL A 49 9.87 3.75 -0.86
N LYS A 50 9.92 4.21 0.40
CA LYS A 50 10.01 3.34 1.57
C LYS A 50 8.69 3.30 2.33
N PHE A 51 8.32 2.14 2.82
CA PHE A 51 7.20 2.01 3.75
C PHE A 51 7.71 2.24 5.18
N ALA A 52 6.96 3.02 5.94
CA ALA A 52 7.21 3.26 7.36
C ALA A 52 5.87 3.13 8.07
N MET A 53 5.83 2.26 9.07
CA MET A 53 4.64 1.94 9.82
C MET A 53 5.01 1.81 11.28
N ASN A 54 4.28 2.51 12.12
CA ASN A 54 4.49 2.56 13.56
C ASN A 54 3.34 1.82 14.26
N VAL A 55 3.20 0.54 13.96
CA VAL A 55 2.20 -0.36 14.54
C VAL A 55 2.92 -1.58 15.11
N GLU A 56 2.46 -2.03 16.27
CA GLU A 56 2.92 -3.28 16.88
C GLU A 56 1.71 -4.19 17.17
N PRO A 57 1.79 -5.49 16.85
CA PRO A 57 2.90 -6.15 16.15
C PRO A 57 3.02 -5.68 14.70
N LYS A 58 4.22 -5.77 14.10
CA LYS A 58 4.39 -5.53 12.66
C LYS A 58 3.77 -6.67 11.83
N PRO A 59 3.21 -6.38 10.65
CA PRO A 59 2.75 -7.43 9.74
C PRO A 59 3.93 -8.24 9.21
N ASN A 60 3.69 -9.52 8.99
CA ASN A 60 4.68 -10.51 8.55
C ASN A 60 4.54 -10.90 7.07
N LYS A 61 3.48 -10.43 6.39
CA LYS A 61 3.28 -10.59 4.95
C LYS A 61 2.83 -9.28 4.33
N TYR A 62 3.32 -8.99 3.14
CA TYR A 62 3.03 -7.76 2.42
C TYR A 62 3.00 -7.97 0.91
N HIS A 63 2.27 -7.10 0.23
CA HIS A 63 2.14 -7.09 -1.22
C HIS A 63 1.90 -5.66 -1.70
N VAL A 64 2.48 -5.31 -2.85
CA VAL A 64 2.27 -4.01 -3.46
C VAL A 64 1.79 -4.21 -4.89
N THR A 65 0.65 -3.64 -5.20
CA THR A 65 0.12 -3.57 -6.56
C THR A 65 0.20 -2.13 -7.05
N GLN A 66 0.75 -1.95 -8.25
CA GLN A 66 0.66 -0.71 -9.01
C GLN A 66 -0.50 -0.79 -9.99
N MET A 67 -1.20 0.33 -10.18
CA MET A 67 -2.32 0.48 -11.11
C MET A 67 -2.18 1.76 -11.91
N THR A 68 -2.70 1.75 -13.14
CA THR A 68 -2.91 2.97 -13.95
C THR A 68 -4.39 3.30 -14.05
N ALA A 69 -4.72 4.55 -14.44
CA ALA A 69 -6.12 4.98 -14.58
C ALA A 69 -6.87 4.19 -15.67
N GLU A 70 -6.14 3.64 -16.64
CA GLU A 70 -6.65 2.82 -17.74
C GLU A 70 -6.96 1.38 -17.31
N GLY A 71 -6.73 1.03 -16.04
CA GLY A 71 -7.08 -0.27 -15.47
C GLY A 71 -6.00 -1.34 -15.60
N SER A 72 -4.79 -0.99 -16.06
CA SER A 72 -3.66 -1.92 -15.99
C SER A 72 -3.17 -2.04 -14.55
N SER A 73 -2.79 -3.25 -14.13
CA SER A 73 -2.24 -3.51 -12.81
C SER A 73 -1.08 -4.50 -12.85
N ILE A 74 -0.02 -4.23 -12.08
CA ILE A 74 1.15 -5.10 -11.96
C ILE A 74 1.59 -5.22 -10.50
N ASP A 75 2.21 -6.35 -10.19
CA ASP A 75 2.85 -6.57 -8.91
C ASP A 75 4.19 -5.84 -8.85
N VAL A 76 4.44 -5.17 -7.72
CA VAL A 76 5.69 -4.46 -7.48
C VAL A 76 6.53 -5.26 -6.50
N ALA A 77 7.74 -5.61 -6.94
CA ALA A 77 8.71 -6.26 -6.08
C ALA A 77 9.19 -5.30 -4.99
N VAL A 78 8.95 -5.67 -3.73
CA VAL A 78 9.42 -4.93 -2.55
C VAL A 78 10.66 -5.62 -1.99
N LYS A 79 11.74 -4.84 -1.82
CA LYS A 79 12.98 -5.28 -1.16
C LYS A 79 13.30 -4.34 -0.02
N GLU A 80 13.62 -4.88 1.14
CA GLU A 80 13.98 -4.10 2.33
C GLU A 80 12.91 -3.04 2.67
N ASN A 81 11.63 -3.42 2.55
CA ASN A 81 10.48 -2.54 2.77
C ASN A 81 10.45 -1.29 1.86
N SER A 82 11.01 -1.40 0.67
CA SER A 82 11.09 -0.33 -0.32
C SER A 82 10.93 -0.82 -1.75
N PHE A 83 10.62 0.10 -2.66
CA PHE A 83 10.62 -0.12 -4.10
C PHE A 83 11.03 1.17 -4.83
N HIS A 84 11.32 1.06 -6.13
CA HIS A 84 11.68 2.21 -6.96
C HIS A 84 10.46 2.68 -7.76
N ALA A 85 10.26 3.99 -7.82
CA ALA A 85 9.24 4.59 -8.68
C ALA A 85 9.48 4.21 -10.17
N PRO A 86 8.43 4.20 -11.00
CA PRO A 86 8.54 3.92 -12.42
C PRO A 86 9.56 4.82 -13.11
N ALA A 87 10.23 4.28 -14.13
CA ALA A 87 11.13 5.07 -14.98
C ALA A 87 10.34 5.98 -15.95
N GLN A 88 9.11 5.59 -16.29
CA GLN A 88 8.26 6.33 -17.21
C GLN A 88 7.46 7.39 -16.47
N LYS A 89 7.29 8.56 -17.12
CA LYS A 89 6.45 9.63 -16.61
C LYS A 89 4.99 9.21 -16.65
N GLY A 90 4.25 9.56 -15.62
CA GLY A 90 2.84 9.20 -15.51
C GLY A 90 2.33 9.27 -14.07
N THR A 91 1.01 9.12 -13.94
CA THR A 91 0.34 8.97 -12.66
C THR A 91 0.14 7.50 -12.37
N TYR A 92 0.59 7.04 -11.21
CA TYR A 92 0.54 5.64 -10.80
C TYR A 92 -0.13 5.54 -9.44
N TYR A 93 -1.14 4.69 -9.35
CA TYR A 93 -1.86 4.40 -8.12
C TYR A 93 -1.28 3.13 -7.51
N TYR A 94 -1.25 3.07 -6.18
CA TYR A 94 -0.68 1.95 -5.46
C TYR A 94 -1.62 1.48 -4.37
N SER A 95 -1.61 0.17 -4.15
CA SER A 95 -2.18 -0.47 -2.98
C SER A 95 -1.08 -1.26 -2.28
N TYR A 96 -0.75 -0.86 -1.05
CA TYR A 96 0.16 -1.60 -0.17
C TYR A 96 -0.69 -2.43 0.81
N GLY A 97 -0.87 -3.70 0.48
CA GLY A 97 -1.53 -4.67 1.34
C GLY A 97 -0.56 -5.22 2.38
N VAL A 98 -1.00 -5.27 3.62
CA VAL A 98 -0.27 -5.91 4.72
C VAL A 98 -1.18 -6.87 5.46
N TRP A 99 -0.61 -7.98 5.93
CA TRP A 99 -1.31 -9.01 6.67
C TRP A 99 -0.56 -9.37 7.94
N TRP A 100 -1.33 -9.59 9.00
CA TRP A 100 -0.88 -10.21 10.24
C TRP A 100 -1.24 -11.69 10.18
N MET A 101 -0.39 -12.48 9.54
CA MET A 101 -0.60 -13.92 9.41
C MET A 101 -0.37 -14.62 10.75
N ASP A 102 -1.18 -15.63 11.05
CA ASP A 102 -0.97 -16.52 12.18
C ASP A 102 0.33 -17.33 11.99
N GLU A 103 1.09 -17.50 13.07
CA GLU A 103 2.38 -18.21 13.02
C GLU A 103 2.23 -19.73 13.06
N LEU A 104 1.11 -20.23 13.59
CA LEU A 104 0.86 -21.67 13.78
C LEU A 104 -0.09 -22.24 12.72
N ILE A 105 -0.98 -21.40 12.19
CA ILE A 105 -2.02 -21.82 11.26
C ILE A 105 -1.73 -21.26 9.87
N GLU A 106 -1.39 -22.16 8.94
CA GLU A 106 -1.04 -21.79 7.57
C GLU A 106 -2.20 -21.06 6.89
N ASN A 107 -1.88 -19.98 6.19
CA ASN A 107 -2.83 -19.16 5.42
C ASN A 107 -3.97 -18.52 6.24
N GLN A 108 -3.86 -18.46 7.58
CA GLN A 108 -4.79 -17.69 8.41
C GLN A 108 -4.26 -16.27 8.65
N SER A 109 -5.11 -15.28 8.38
CA SER A 109 -4.84 -13.87 8.71
C SER A 109 -5.63 -13.47 9.94
N ASN A 110 -4.97 -12.87 10.93
CA ASN A 110 -5.58 -12.25 12.11
C ASN A 110 -6.06 -10.82 11.82
N GLY A 111 -5.58 -10.23 10.73
CA GLY A 111 -6.01 -8.94 10.22
C GLY A 111 -5.25 -8.56 8.96
N ASP A 112 -5.81 -7.65 8.19
CA ASP A 112 -5.18 -7.08 7.01
C ASP A 112 -5.62 -5.64 6.81
N ALA A 113 -4.76 -4.87 6.14
CA ALA A 113 -5.04 -3.50 5.80
C ALA A 113 -4.39 -3.15 4.46
N PHE A 114 -5.10 -2.34 3.68
CA PHE A 114 -4.59 -1.82 2.42
C PHE A 114 -4.36 -0.32 2.53
N TYR A 115 -3.13 0.11 2.28
CA TYR A 115 -2.75 1.52 2.29
C TYR A 115 -2.55 2.01 0.86
N CYS A 116 -3.43 2.90 0.43
CA CYS A 116 -3.46 3.42 -0.93
C CYS A 116 -2.74 4.77 -1.04
N PHE A 117 -1.98 4.97 -2.10
CA PHE A 117 -1.33 6.25 -2.41
C PHE A 117 -1.14 6.42 -3.91
N VAL A 118 -0.92 7.66 -4.36
CA VAL A 118 -0.75 8.00 -5.77
C VAL A 118 0.55 8.78 -5.95
N LEU A 119 1.35 8.37 -6.93
CA LEU A 119 2.59 9.02 -7.33
C LEU A 119 2.45 9.64 -8.70
N GLN A 120 3.02 10.82 -8.88
CA GLN A 120 3.24 11.42 -10.19
C GLN A 120 4.74 11.41 -10.48
N VAL A 121 5.14 10.60 -11.46
CA VAL A 121 6.52 10.63 -11.97
C VAL A 121 6.64 11.79 -12.95
N ILE A 122 7.55 12.74 -12.68
CA ILE A 122 7.74 14.00 -13.42
C ILE A 122 9.04 14.05 -14.24
#